data_AF-A0A9D2SXR0-F1
#
_entry.id   AF-A0A9D2SXR0-F1
#
_cell.length_a   1.000
_cell.length_b   1.000
_cell.length_c   1.000
_cell.angle_alpha   90.00
_cell.angle_beta   90.00
_cell.angle_gamma   90.00
#
_symmetry.space_group_name_H-M   'P 1'
#
loop_
_entity.id
_entity.type
_entity.pdbx_description
1 polymer ?
#
loop_
_entity_poly.entity_id
_entity_poly.type
_entity_poly.pdbx_seq_one_letter_code
_entity_poly.pdbx_strand_id
1 'polypeptide(L)'
;MKLREYILSQENIYLAIYAVRSYVFDPQLLDIEDRELLNSLSDPFDEELIFKIIGEVTEILKSVLDDENYLFKTKVYMKPKDYKEDSEGSNVRIYRPIHTSELKQLIAMVSLLHPLIYEIPQNEKNWKLNLSNYSRLIPKNFYGNRVSRRPEELFKRWNEQYKKYTKKANEYFKTFHESKEYKYD
;
A
#
# COMPACT_ATOMS: atom_id res chain seq x y z
N MET A 1 21.86 -0.31 -11.12
CA MET A 1 21.82 -0.90 -9.76
C MET A 1 21.18 -2.29 -9.82
N LYS A 2 21.70 -3.28 -9.09
CA LYS A 2 21.09 -4.62 -8.99
C LYS A 2 19.85 -4.60 -8.08
N LEU A 3 19.01 -5.64 -8.16
CA LEU A 3 17.77 -5.73 -7.37
C LEU A 3 18.01 -5.64 -5.87
N ARG A 4 18.95 -6.44 -5.33
CA ARG A 4 19.28 -6.45 -3.89
C ARG A 4 19.81 -5.09 -3.42
N GLU A 5 20.67 -4.46 -4.23
CA GLU A 5 21.22 -3.13 -3.95
C GLU A 5 20.11 -2.07 -3.90
N TYR A 6 19.14 -2.14 -4.84
CA TYR A 6 17.99 -1.23 -4.83
C TYR A 6 17.09 -1.44 -3.61
N ILE A 7 16.77 -2.70 -3.27
CA ILE A 7 15.91 -2.99 -2.11
C ILE A 7 16.50 -2.38 -0.83
N LEU A 8 17.81 -2.50 -0.64
CA LEU A 8 18.55 -2.00 0.51
C LEU A 8 19.00 -0.54 0.38
N SER A 9 18.65 0.16 -0.70
CA SER A 9 19.08 1.54 -0.93
C SER A 9 18.31 2.49 -0.01
N GLN A 10 18.99 3.54 0.47
CA GLN A 10 18.39 4.53 1.35
C GLN A 10 17.24 5.26 0.67
N GLU A 11 17.37 5.53 -0.64
CA GLU A 11 16.36 6.17 -1.47
C GLU A 11 15.08 5.34 -1.57
N ASN A 12 15.23 4.02 -1.72
CA ASN A 12 14.09 3.10 -1.77
C ASN A 12 13.34 3.05 -0.44
N ILE A 13 14.08 2.97 0.67
CA ILE A 13 13.50 2.94 2.01
C ILE A 13 12.87 4.29 2.36
N TYR A 14 13.53 5.39 2.01
CA TYR A 14 13.00 6.73 2.20
C TYR A 14 11.71 6.95 1.40
N LEU A 15 11.64 6.45 0.16
CA LEU A 15 10.40 6.49 -0.63
C LEU A 15 9.25 5.77 0.11
N ALA A 16 9.54 4.66 0.79
CA ALA A 16 8.54 3.93 1.55
C ALA A 16 8.11 4.71 2.81
N ILE A 17 9.06 5.35 3.50
CA ILE A 17 8.79 6.24 4.64
C ILE A 17 7.92 7.43 4.19
N TYR A 18 8.29 8.09 3.09
CA TYR A 18 7.59 9.27 2.58
C TYR A 18 6.14 8.96 2.17
N ALA A 19 5.87 7.72 1.72
CA ALA A 19 4.54 7.25 1.39
C ALA A 19 3.77 6.63 2.58
N VAL A 20 4.32 6.60 3.80
CA VAL A 20 3.82 5.75 4.91
C VAL A 20 2.34 5.94 5.24
N ARG A 21 1.88 7.20 5.26
CA ARG A 21 0.47 7.56 5.52
C ARG A 21 -0.50 7.07 4.44
N SER A 22 0.00 6.72 3.26
CA SER A 22 -0.84 6.25 2.15
C SER A 22 -1.20 4.77 2.27
N TYR A 23 -0.37 3.96 2.95
CA TYR A 23 -0.57 2.51 3.07
C TYR A 23 -0.84 2.02 4.50
N VAL A 24 -0.67 2.87 5.52
CA VAL A 24 -1.20 2.60 6.88
C VAL A 24 -2.69 3.00 6.92
N PHE A 25 -3.58 2.03 6.71
CA PHE A 25 -5.02 2.28 6.60
C PHE A 25 -5.72 2.54 7.94
N ASP A 26 -5.35 1.78 8.99
CA ASP A 26 -5.97 1.83 10.30
C ASP A 26 -4.92 2.17 11.38
N PRO A 27 -4.47 3.43 11.50
CA PRO A 27 -3.46 3.83 12.49
C PRO A 27 -3.85 3.52 13.94
N GLN A 28 -5.14 3.33 14.21
CA GLN A 28 -5.66 2.97 15.54
C GLN A 28 -5.29 1.53 15.95
N LEU A 29 -4.92 0.67 14.99
CA LEU A 29 -4.47 -0.69 15.24
C LEU A 29 -2.96 -0.78 15.50
N LEU A 30 -2.22 0.32 15.32
CA LEU A 30 -0.84 0.44 15.74
C LEU A 30 -0.78 0.64 17.27
N ASP A 31 0.30 0.17 17.88
CA ASP A 31 0.59 0.50 19.28
C ASP A 31 0.95 1.98 19.44
N ILE A 32 1.09 2.43 20.69
CA ILE A 32 1.25 3.86 21.00
C ILE A 32 2.56 4.37 20.39
N GLU A 33 3.62 3.58 20.53
CA GLU A 33 4.95 3.87 20.04
C GLU A 33 4.96 4.00 18.50
N ASP A 34 4.35 3.06 17.77
CA ASP A 34 4.27 3.14 16.31
C ASP A 34 3.38 4.30 15.83
N ARG A 35 2.35 4.66 16.60
CA ARG A 35 1.50 5.83 16.27
C ARG A 35 2.24 7.14 16.44
N GLU A 36 3.01 7.27 17.51
CA GLU A 36 3.88 8.43 17.74
C GLU A 36 4.92 8.52 16.62
N LEU A 37 5.57 7.40 16.29
CA LEU A 37 6.53 7.34 15.19
C LEU A 37 5.89 7.72 13.84
N LEU A 38 4.69 7.21 13.53
CA LEU A 38 3.96 7.56 12.31
C LEU A 38 3.67 9.07 12.22
N ASN A 39 3.38 9.70 13.36
CA ASN A 39 3.19 11.16 13.41
C ASN A 39 4.51 11.90 13.21
N SER A 40 5.60 11.48 13.87
CA SER A 40 6.92 12.10 13.70
C SER A 40 7.45 11.98 12.27
N LEU A 41 7.26 10.83 11.61
CA LEU A 41 7.62 10.62 10.20
C LEU A 41 6.81 11.47 9.19
N SER A 42 5.90 12.32 9.68
CA SER A 42 5.17 13.26 8.83
C SER A 42 5.99 14.50 8.50
N ASP A 43 7.07 14.76 9.26
CA ASP A 43 8.08 15.73 8.90
C ASP A 43 9.13 15.06 8.00
N PRO A 44 9.15 15.35 6.68
CA PRO A 44 10.12 14.77 5.77
C PRO A 44 11.53 15.36 5.92
N PHE A 45 11.73 16.35 6.78
CA PHE A 45 13.01 17.03 6.99
C PHE A 45 13.69 16.65 8.32
N ASP A 46 13.07 15.77 9.13
CA ASP A 46 13.70 15.21 10.32
C ASP A 46 14.73 14.14 9.93
N GLU A 47 15.87 14.60 9.42
CA GLU A 47 16.94 13.75 8.90
C GLU A 47 17.43 12.74 9.95
N GLU A 48 17.58 13.16 11.20
CA GLU A 48 18.06 12.29 12.29
C GLU A 48 17.12 11.10 12.49
N LEU A 49 15.81 11.36 12.60
CA LEU A 49 14.81 10.31 12.72
C LEU A 49 14.77 9.44 11.45
N ILE A 50 14.79 10.05 10.27
CA ILE A 50 14.70 9.34 8.99
C ILE A 50 15.88 8.38 8.84
N PHE A 51 17.12 8.83 9.05
CA PHE A 51 18.30 7.98 8.93
C PHE A 51 18.31 6.86 9.96
N LYS A 52 17.84 7.12 11.19
CA LYS A 52 17.65 6.08 12.21
C LYS A 52 16.70 4.99 11.72
N ILE A 53 15.51 5.37 11.23
CA ILE A 53 14.51 4.42 10.75
C ILE A 53 14.99 3.68 9.50
N ILE A 54 15.70 4.34 8.58
CA ILE A 54 16.34 3.69 7.43
C ILE A 54 17.29 2.58 7.89
N GLY A 55 18.14 2.86 8.90
CA GLY A 55 19.04 1.86 9.46
C GLY A 55 18.29 0.65 10.03
N GLU A 56 17.28 0.89 10.87
CA GLU A 56 16.47 -0.17 11.48
C GLU A 56 15.71 -1.02 10.45
N VAL A 57 15.13 -0.38 9.42
CA VAL A 57 14.44 -1.07 8.32
C VAL A 57 15.42 -1.85 7.45
N THR A 58 16.63 -1.34 7.24
CA THR A 58 17.68 -2.05 6.48
C THR A 58 18.02 -3.39 7.14
N GLU A 59 18.09 -3.45 8.47
CA GLU A 59 18.36 -4.71 9.18
C GLU A 59 17.19 -5.71 9.05
N ILE A 60 15.95 -5.23 9.05
CA ILE A 60 14.78 -6.07 8.76
C ILE A 60 14.88 -6.63 7.34
N LEU A 61 15.17 -5.79 6.34
CA LEU A 61 15.29 -6.21 4.95
C LEU A 61 16.43 -7.21 4.74
N LYS A 62 17.60 -7.01 5.37
CA LYS A 62 18.69 -7.99 5.33
C LYS A 62 18.25 -9.33 5.92
N SER A 63 17.58 -9.31 7.07
CA SER A 63 17.06 -10.54 7.69
C SER A 63 16.11 -11.28 6.75
N VAL A 64 15.16 -10.58 6.12
CA VAL A 64 14.22 -11.16 5.14
C VAL A 64 14.92 -11.73 3.90
N LEU A 65 16.01 -11.10 3.45
CA LEU A 65 16.70 -11.49 2.22
C LEU A 65 17.75 -12.59 2.44
N ASP A 66 18.38 -12.63 3.61
CA ASP A 66 19.56 -13.44 3.88
C ASP A 66 19.27 -14.63 4.83
N ASP A 67 18.19 -14.59 5.62
CA ASP A 67 17.76 -15.69 6.50
C ASP A 67 16.46 -16.34 5.99
N GLU A 68 16.58 -17.59 5.53
CA GLU A 68 15.45 -18.37 5.01
C GLU A 68 14.34 -18.63 6.05
N ASN A 69 14.65 -18.53 7.34
CA ASN A 69 13.68 -18.73 8.43
C ASN A 69 13.06 -17.42 8.92
N TYR A 70 13.56 -16.26 8.49
CA TYR A 70 13.00 -14.99 8.89
C TYR A 70 11.73 -14.68 8.11
N LEU A 71 10.63 -14.51 8.84
CA LEU A 71 9.36 -14.05 8.28
C LEU A 71 8.98 -12.71 8.91
N PHE A 72 8.29 -11.88 8.13
CA PHE A 72 7.72 -10.64 8.64
C PHE A 72 6.80 -10.89 9.83
N LYS A 73 6.95 -10.08 10.87
CA LYS A 73 6.10 -10.14 12.06
C LYS A 73 4.79 -9.41 11.80
N THR A 74 3.67 -10.12 11.91
CA THR A 74 2.33 -9.57 11.68
C THR A 74 1.43 -9.75 12.90
N LYS A 75 0.49 -8.83 13.10
CA LYS A 75 -0.57 -8.87 14.12
C LYS A 75 -1.93 -9.05 13.43
N VAL A 76 -2.84 -9.82 14.04
CA VAL A 76 -4.19 -10.06 13.50
C VAL A 76 -5.24 -9.58 14.49
N TYR A 77 -6.16 -8.73 14.00
CA TYR A 77 -7.31 -8.24 14.76
C TYR A 77 -8.60 -8.79 14.15
N MET A 78 -9.55 -9.20 14.99
CA MET A 78 -10.83 -9.74 14.52
C MET A 78 -11.91 -8.66 14.57
N LYS A 79 -12.30 -8.14 13.40
CA LYS A 79 -13.38 -7.15 13.29
C LYS A 79 -14.72 -7.86 13.08
N PRO A 80 -15.75 -7.60 13.91
CA PRO A 80 -17.09 -8.13 13.67
C PRO A 80 -17.60 -7.74 12.28
N LYS A 81 -18.16 -8.71 11.55
CA LYS A 81 -18.69 -8.53 10.20
C LYS A 81 -20.19 -8.74 10.13
N ASP A 82 -20.67 -9.83 10.74
CA ASP A 82 -22.06 -10.29 10.58
C ASP A 82 -22.47 -11.25 11.70
N TYR A 83 -23.74 -11.64 11.74
CA TYR A 83 -24.28 -12.71 12.58
C TYR A 83 -24.98 -13.75 11.70
N LYS A 84 -24.77 -15.04 11.95
CA LYS A 84 -25.52 -16.12 11.28
C LYS A 84 -26.12 -17.05 12.30
N GLU A 85 -27.35 -17.50 12.04
CA GLU A 85 -27.93 -18.61 12.78
C GLU A 85 -27.16 -19.90 12.48
N ASP A 86 -26.83 -20.64 13.54
CA ASP A 86 -26.36 -22.01 13.43
C ASP A 86 -27.53 -22.99 13.27
N SER A 87 -27.20 -24.28 13.18
CA SER A 87 -28.17 -25.38 13.05
C SER A 87 -29.12 -25.52 14.25
N GLU A 88 -28.80 -24.90 15.39
CA GLU A 88 -29.58 -24.92 16.63
C GLU A 88 -30.35 -23.60 16.86
N GLY A 89 -30.34 -22.68 15.89
CA GLY A 89 -31.04 -21.40 15.95
C GLY A 89 -30.32 -20.33 16.78
N SER A 90 -29.05 -20.54 17.16
CA SER A 90 -28.24 -19.56 17.89
C SER A 90 -27.49 -18.64 16.93
N ASN A 91 -27.48 -17.33 17.22
CA ASN A 91 -26.76 -16.33 16.42
C ASN A 91 -25.25 -16.35 16.71
N VAL A 92 -24.48 -16.93 15.79
CA VAL A 92 -23.02 -16.97 15.82
C VAL A 92 -22.44 -15.72 15.16
N ARG A 93 -21.51 -15.06 15.86
CA ARG A 93 -20.76 -13.90 15.35
C ARG A 93 -19.74 -14.32 14.31
N ILE A 94 -19.78 -13.67 13.14
CA ILE A 94 -18.77 -13.81 12.09
C ILE A 94 -17.80 -12.65 12.17
N TYR A 95 -16.52 -12.99 12.19
CA TYR A 95 -15.43 -12.02 12.22
C TYR A 95 -14.70 -11.99 10.88
N ARG A 96 -14.12 -10.83 10.55
CA ARG A 96 -13.16 -10.65 9.47
C ARG A 96 -11.79 -10.38 10.10
N PRO A 97 -10.74 -11.13 9.74
CA PRO A 97 -9.40 -10.82 10.18
C PRO A 97 -8.90 -9.54 9.48
N ILE A 98 -8.28 -8.67 10.25
CA ILE A 98 -7.53 -7.51 9.80
C ILE A 98 -6.08 -7.77 10.14
N HIS A 99 -5.26 -7.85 9.10
CA HIS A 99 -3.82 -8.07 9.24
C HIS A 99 -3.16 -6.70 9.27
N THR A 100 -2.30 -6.49 10.27
CA THR A 100 -1.42 -5.32 10.36
C THR A 100 -0.05 -5.80 10.82
N SER A 101 0.92 -4.90 10.89
CA SER A 101 2.26 -5.18 11.41
C SER A 101 2.78 -3.94 12.11
N GLU A 102 3.92 -4.09 12.79
CA GLU A 102 4.66 -2.94 13.32
C GLU A 102 5.06 -2.00 12.17
N LEU A 103 5.17 -0.70 12.45
CA LEU A 103 5.36 0.31 11.42
C LEU A 103 6.60 0.05 10.56
N LYS A 104 7.71 -0.34 11.20
CA LYS A 104 8.97 -0.65 10.52
C LYS A 104 8.86 -1.90 9.62
N GLN A 105 8.08 -2.89 10.05
CA GLN A 105 7.79 -4.08 9.24
C GLN A 105 6.98 -3.68 7.99
N LEU A 106 5.98 -2.80 8.14
CA LEU A 106 5.21 -2.28 7.01
C LEU A 106 6.08 -1.49 6.01
N ILE A 107 6.97 -0.63 6.52
CA ILE A 107 7.92 0.12 5.68
C ILE A 107 8.83 -0.86 4.93
N ALA A 108 9.39 -1.87 5.60
CA ALA A 108 10.21 -2.91 4.98
C ALA A 108 9.44 -3.69 3.87
N MET A 109 8.19 -4.08 4.13
CA MET A 109 7.36 -4.74 3.12
C MET A 109 7.14 -3.86 1.88
N VAL A 110 6.92 -2.56 2.07
CA VAL A 110 6.72 -1.61 0.97
C VAL A 110 8.02 -1.38 0.19
N SER A 111 9.16 -1.26 0.87
CA SER A 111 10.48 -1.21 0.24
C SER A 111 10.77 -2.44 -0.61
N LEU A 112 10.35 -3.62 -0.16
CA LEU A 112 10.46 -4.87 -0.92
C LEU A 112 9.48 -4.93 -2.11
N LEU A 113 8.33 -4.26 -2.01
CA LEU A 113 7.32 -4.17 -3.05
C LEU A 113 7.70 -3.20 -4.18
N HIS A 114 8.47 -2.16 -3.89
CA HIS A 114 8.83 -1.12 -4.86
C HIS A 114 9.43 -1.62 -6.19
N PRO A 115 10.34 -2.62 -6.24
CA PRO A 115 10.82 -3.18 -7.51
C PRO A 115 9.72 -3.76 -8.41
N LEU A 116 8.60 -4.19 -7.82
CA LEU A 116 7.43 -4.67 -8.57
C LEU A 116 6.57 -3.49 -9.05
N ILE A 117 6.61 -2.36 -8.36
CA ILE A 117 5.80 -1.18 -8.69
C ILE A 117 6.52 -0.25 -9.68
N TYR A 118 7.79 0.05 -9.41
CA TYR A 118 8.59 1.04 -10.09
C TYR A 118 9.74 0.41 -10.86
N GLU A 119 10.20 1.07 -11.92
CA GLU A 119 11.45 0.70 -12.57
C GLU A 119 12.64 1.00 -11.67
N ILE A 120 13.56 0.04 -11.54
CA ILE A 120 14.84 0.27 -10.88
C ILE A 120 15.63 1.26 -11.75
N PRO A 121 16.05 2.41 -11.22
CA PRO A 121 16.76 3.41 -11.99
C PRO A 121 18.11 2.88 -12.48
N GLN A 122 18.38 3.09 -13.76
CA GLN A 122 19.66 2.74 -14.37
C GLN A 122 20.74 3.81 -14.15
N ASN A 123 20.34 5.05 -13.88
CA ASN A 123 21.23 6.19 -13.65
C ASN A 123 20.65 7.11 -12.56
N GLU A 124 21.50 7.51 -11.61
CA GLU A 124 21.15 8.34 -10.46
C GLU A 124 20.75 9.78 -10.84
N LYS A 125 21.20 10.28 -12.01
CA LYS A 125 21.04 11.69 -12.37
C LYS A 125 19.64 12.10 -12.85
N ASN A 126 18.71 11.17 -13.04
CA ASN A 126 17.34 11.46 -13.53
C ASN A 126 16.32 10.57 -12.83
N TRP A 127 16.18 10.72 -11.52
CA TRP A 127 15.19 9.97 -10.75
C TRP A 127 13.77 10.41 -11.14
N LYS A 128 13.07 9.56 -11.88
CA LYS A 128 11.62 9.67 -12.13
C LYS A 128 10.96 8.37 -11.71
N LEU A 129 9.84 8.49 -10.98
CA LEU A 129 9.00 7.34 -10.62
C LEU A 129 8.25 6.83 -11.85
N ASN A 130 8.93 5.99 -12.62
CA ASN A 130 8.34 5.25 -13.72
C ASN A 130 7.77 3.93 -13.22
N LEU A 131 6.58 3.59 -13.69
CA LEU A 131 5.96 2.30 -13.38
C LEU A 131 6.73 1.17 -14.05
N SER A 132 6.95 0.08 -13.32
CA SER A 132 7.53 -1.16 -13.85
C SER A 132 6.67 -1.74 -14.97
N ASN A 133 7.23 -2.70 -15.71
CA ASN A 133 6.47 -3.46 -16.71
C ASN A 133 5.26 -4.17 -16.07
N TYR A 134 5.41 -4.73 -14.88
CA TYR A 134 4.32 -5.39 -14.15
C TYR A 134 3.19 -4.43 -13.81
N SER A 135 3.52 -3.23 -13.33
CA SER A 135 2.52 -2.22 -13.01
C SER A 135 1.76 -1.70 -14.22
N ARG A 136 2.38 -1.71 -15.41
CA ARG A 136 1.72 -1.33 -16.67
C ARG A 136 0.74 -2.40 -17.17
N LEU A 137 0.84 -3.64 -16.69
CA LEU A 137 -0.14 -4.69 -17.01
C LEU A 137 -1.50 -4.42 -16.34
N ILE A 138 -1.56 -3.55 -15.31
CA ILE A 138 -2.81 -3.16 -14.67
C ILE A 138 -3.67 -2.37 -15.67
N PRO A 139 -4.87 -2.86 -16.03
CA PRO A 139 -5.71 -2.22 -17.05
C PRO A 139 -6.07 -0.76 -16.72
N LYS A 140 -6.25 0.07 -17.75
CA LYS A 140 -6.64 1.48 -17.57
C LYS A 140 -8.00 1.64 -16.89
N ASN A 141 -8.91 0.71 -17.13
CA ASN A 141 -10.26 0.60 -16.57
C ASN A 141 -10.32 -0.23 -15.27
N PHE A 142 -9.18 -0.48 -14.62
CA PHE A 142 -9.17 -1.06 -13.28
C PHE A 142 -9.61 -0.02 -12.24
N TYR A 143 -10.60 -0.36 -11.42
CA TYR A 143 -11.17 0.53 -10.40
C TYR A 143 -10.80 0.14 -8.95
N GLY A 144 -9.88 -0.83 -8.78
CA GLY A 144 -9.27 -1.16 -7.48
C GLY A 144 -8.11 -0.25 -7.12
N ASN A 145 -7.34 -0.59 -6.08
CA ASN A 145 -6.14 0.18 -5.71
C ASN A 145 -5.12 0.14 -6.86
N ARG A 146 -4.78 1.32 -7.40
CA ARG A 146 -3.80 1.43 -8.49
C ARG A 146 -2.54 2.07 -7.98
N VAL A 147 -1.40 1.50 -8.31
CA VAL A 147 -0.10 2.11 -8.01
C VAL A 147 -0.05 3.56 -8.48
N SER A 148 0.50 4.43 -7.64
CA SER A 148 0.64 5.84 -7.97
C SER A 148 1.96 6.12 -8.68
N ARG A 149 2.08 7.32 -9.23
CA ARG A 149 3.38 7.91 -9.61
C ARG A 149 3.77 9.07 -8.68
N ARG A 150 2.93 9.36 -7.69
CA ARG A 150 3.16 10.39 -6.69
C ARG A 150 3.97 9.77 -5.56
N PRO A 151 5.11 10.34 -5.16
CA PRO A 151 5.93 9.76 -4.11
C PRO A 151 5.21 9.71 -2.75
N GLU A 152 4.27 10.62 -2.49
CA GLU A 152 3.48 10.64 -1.24
C GLU A 152 2.44 9.51 -1.14
N GLU A 153 2.12 8.86 -2.27
CA GLU A 153 1.02 7.89 -2.37
C GLU A 153 1.52 6.59 -2.97
N LEU A 154 1.47 5.47 -2.25
CA LEU A 154 1.79 4.17 -2.82
C LEU A 154 0.75 3.74 -3.87
N PHE A 155 -0.53 4.02 -3.61
CA PHE A 155 -1.63 3.74 -4.51
C PHE A 155 -2.74 4.78 -4.42
N LYS A 156 -3.45 4.95 -5.52
CA LYS A 156 -4.73 5.65 -5.61
C LYS A 156 -5.80 4.80 -4.94
N ARG A 157 -6.50 5.36 -3.96
CA ARG A 157 -7.52 4.67 -3.17
C ARG A 157 -8.66 4.16 -4.06
N TRP A 158 -9.03 2.89 -3.90
CA TRP A 158 -10.11 2.27 -4.67
C TRP A 158 -11.46 2.97 -4.48
N ASN A 159 -11.75 3.50 -3.27
CA ASN A 159 -13.00 4.20 -2.97
C ASN A 159 -13.30 5.33 -3.97
N GLU A 160 -12.28 6.14 -4.25
CA GLU A 160 -12.40 7.27 -5.16
C GLU A 160 -12.58 6.81 -6.61
N GLN A 161 -11.89 5.73 -6.99
CA GLN A 161 -11.97 5.15 -8.33
C GLN A 161 -13.32 4.48 -8.57
N TYR A 162 -13.82 3.72 -7.59
CA TYR A 162 -15.13 3.10 -7.63
C TYR A 162 -16.25 4.14 -7.70
N LYS A 163 -16.15 5.24 -6.93
CA LYS A 163 -17.10 6.35 -7.03
C LYS A 163 -17.13 6.96 -8.44
N LYS A 164 -15.97 7.09 -9.10
CA LYS A 164 -15.89 7.55 -10.50
C LYS A 164 -16.54 6.56 -11.46
N TYR A 165 -16.33 5.25 -11.26
CA TYR A 165 -17.00 4.21 -12.04
C TYR A 165 -18.51 4.32 -11.95
N THR A 166 -19.07 4.32 -10.74
CA THR A 166 -20.52 4.38 -10.53
C THR A 166 -21.12 5.63 -11.15
N LYS A 167 -20.43 6.78 -11.04
CA LYS A 167 -20.88 8.02 -11.68
C LYS A 167 -20.93 7.88 -13.21
N LYS A 168 -19.86 7.38 -13.84
CA LYS A 168 -19.82 7.16 -15.30
C LYS A 168 -20.86 6.16 -15.77
N ALA A 169 -21.05 5.06 -15.05
CA ALA A 169 -22.04 4.05 -15.38
C ALA A 169 -23.46 4.64 -15.37
N ASN A 170 -23.79 5.46 -14.37
CA ASN A 170 -25.07 6.16 -14.30
C ASN A 170 -25.25 7.21 -15.40
N GLU A 171 -24.19 7.94 -15.75
CA GLU A 171 -24.20 8.90 -16.87
C GLU A 171 -24.47 8.18 -18.20
N TYR A 172 -23.77 7.08 -18.49
CA TYR A 172 -24.00 6.29 -19.69
C TYR A 172 -25.39 5.67 -19.73
N PHE A 173 -25.91 5.18 -18.60
CA PHE A 173 -27.28 4.69 -18.50
C PHE A 173 -28.30 5.78 -18.84
N LYS A 174 -28.11 7.00 -18.31
CA LYS A 174 -28.98 8.14 -18.58
C LYS A 174 -28.92 8.57 -20.05
N THR A 175 -27.72 8.71 -20.60
CA THR A 175 -27.53 9.05 -22.03
C THR A 175 -28.17 8.00 -22.92
N PHE A 176 -27.97 6.71 -22.66
CA PHE A 176 -28.62 5.65 -23.42
C PHE A 176 -30.14 5.72 -23.34
N HIS A 177 -30.70 6.03 -22.16
CA HIS A 177 -32.15 6.17 -22.02
C HIS A 177 -32.71 7.35 -22.85
N GLU A 178 -31.97 8.45 -22.91
CA GLU A 178 -32.38 9.69 -23.61
C GLU A 178 -32.13 9.62 -25.12
N SER A 179 -30.97 9.12 -25.57
CA SER A 179 -30.57 9.13 -26.98
C SER A 179 -30.72 7.77 -27.69
N LYS A 180 -30.90 6.67 -26.95
CA LYS A 180 -30.79 5.27 -27.42
C LYS A 180 -29.42 4.92 -28.02
N GLU A 181 -28.44 5.79 -27.92
CA GLU A 181 -27.08 5.52 -28.37
C GLU A 181 -26.26 4.91 -27.24
N TYR A 182 -25.69 3.73 -27.50
CA TYR A 182 -24.84 3.04 -26.54
C TYR A 182 -23.38 3.44 -26.75
N LYS A 183 -22.73 3.99 -25.73
CA LYS A 183 -21.28 4.24 -25.70
C LYS A 183 -20.62 3.20 -24.79
N TYR A 184 -19.63 2.48 -25.33
CA TYR A 184 -18.93 1.39 -24.65
C TYR A 184 -17.50 1.74 -24.19
N ASP A 185 -17.04 2.97 -24.47
CA ASP A 185 -15.67 3.44 -24.19
C ASP A 185 -15.47 4.08 -22.81
#